data_AF-A0A8S3F2E0-F1
#
_entry.id   AF-A0A8S3F2E0-F1
#
_cell.length_a   1.000
_cell.length_b   1.000
_cell.length_c   1.000
_cell.angle_alpha   90.00
_cell.angle_beta   90.00
_cell.angle_gamma   90.00
#
_symmetry.space_group_name_H-M   'P 1'
#
loop_
_entity.id
_entity.type
_entity.pdbx_description
1 polymer ?
#
loop_
_entity_poly.entity_id
_entity_poly.type
_entity_poly.pdbx_seq_one_letter_code
_entity_poly.pdbx_strand_id
1 'polypeptide(L)' 'EHIAAPLHKVTNKTKHHRHEFKWGPDQQHSFDEFKRILTTYPLFLEYPDSSTPFVLTTDASGIG' A
#
# COMPACT_ATOMS: atom_id res chain seq x y z
N GLU A 1 -1.55 -13.96 -9.56
CA GLU A 1 -2.88 -13.47 -9.16
C GLU A 1 -2.78 -12.00 -8.74
N HIS A 2 -3.77 -11.16 -9.07
CA HIS A 2 -3.75 -9.73 -8.73
C HIS A 2 -4.46 -9.47 -7.38
N ILE A 3 -3.74 -9.60 -6.28
CA ILE A 3 -4.27 -9.40 -4.91
C ILE A 3 -4.85 -7.99 -4.72
N ALA A 4 -4.32 -6.99 -5.42
CA ALA A 4 -4.82 -5.61 -5.36
C ALA A 4 -6.04 -5.31 -6.25
N ALA A 5 -6.44 -6.22 -7.16
CA ALA A 5 -7.49 -5.93 -8.14
C ALA A 5 -8.85 -5.56 -7.50
N PRO A 6 -9.30 -6.19 -6.39
CA PRO A 6 -10.53 -5.78 -5.72
C PRO A 6 -10.43 -4.40 -5.06
N LEU A 7 -9.24 -3.98 -4.64
CA LEU A 7 -8.99 -2.65 -4.08
C LEU A 7 -9.06 -1.56 -5.16
N HIS A 8 -8.56 -1.84 -6.38
CA HIS A 8 -8.63 -0.88 -7.49
C HIS A 8 -10.06 -0.46 -7.85
N LYS A 9 -11.04 -1.34 -7.64
CA LYS A 9 -12.46 -1.05 -7.89
C LYS A 9 -13.04 0.01 -6.97
N VAL A 10 -12.42 0.23 -5.80
CA VAL A 10 -12.89 1.16 -4.76
C VAL A 10 -11.96 2.36 -4.57
N THR A 11 -10.69 2.27 -4.97
CA THR A 11 -9.76 3.41 -5.02
C THR A 11 -10.06 4.32 -6.22
N ASN A 12 -9.62 5.59 -6.17
CA ASN A 12 -9.76 6.56 -7.27
C ASN A 12 -11.20 6.92 -7.67
N LYS A 13 -12.18 6.75 -6.78
CA LYS A 13 -13.51 7.33 -6.97
C LYS A 13 -13.43 8.85 -6.83
N THR A 14 -13.85 9.57 -7.86
CA THR A 14 -13.97 11.05 -7.81
C THR A 14 -15.03 11.45 -6.79
N LYS A 15 -15.04 12.73 -6.38
CA LYS A 15 -16.04 13.25 -5.41
C LYS A 15 -17.48 12.91 -5.82
N HIS A 16 -17.79 12.98 -7.12
CA HIS A 16 -19.10 12.67 -7.68
C HIS A 16 -19.44 11.17 -7.63
N HIS A 17 -18.43 10.29 -7.72
CA HIS A 17 -18.59 8.83 -7.77
C HIS A 17 -18.38 8.16 -6.40
N ARG A 18 -18.24 8.94 -5.32
CA ARG A 18 -18.05 8.39 -3.97
C ARG A 18 -19.19 7.45 -3.55
N HIS A 19 -20.40 7.72 -4.01
CA HIS A 19 -21.58 6.88 -3.73
C HIS A 19 -21.48 5.46 -4.31
N GLU A 20 -20.59 5.23 -5.27
CA GLU A 20 -20.31 3.90 -5.85
C GLU A 20 -19.31 3.10 -5.03
N PHE A 21 -18.69 3.71 -4.00
CA PHE A 21 -17.78 2.99 -3.11
C PHE A 21 -18.54 1.91 -2.36
N LYS A 22 -18.15 0.66 -2.56
CA LYS A 22 -18.70 -0.50 -1.86
C LYS A 22 -17.55 -1.37 -1.36
N TRP A 23 -17.39 -1.42 -0.06
CA TRP A 23 -16.45 -2.33 0.58
C TRP A 23 -17.15 -3.62 0.94
N GLY A 24 -16.77 -4.71 0.28
CA GLY A 24 -17.33 -6.04 0.48
C GLY A 24 -16.29 -7.06 0.94
N PRO A 25 -16.70 -8.33 1.03
CA PRO A 25 -15.81 -9.43 1.45
C PRO A 25 -14.55 -9.55 0.58
N ASP A 26 -14.68 -9.38 -0.75
CA ASP A 26 -13.55 -9.47 -1.68
C ASP A 26 -12.51 -8.37 -1.44
N GLN A 27 -12.97 -7.14 -1.17
CA GLN A 27 -12.09 -6.00 -0.83
C GLN A 27 -11.39 -6.26 0.50
N GLN A 28 -12.13 -6.75 1.49
CA GLN A 28 -11.58 -7.04 2.82
C GLN A 28 -10.51 -8.13 2.75
N HIS A 29 -10.82 -9.26 2.10
CA HIS A 29 -9.87 -10.35 1.92
C HIS A 29 -8.60 -9.90 1.19
N SER A 30 -8.76 -9.12 0.12
CA SER A 30 -7.65 -8.55 -0.63
C SER A 30 -6.80 -7.61 0.22
N PHE A 31 -7.44 -6.76 1.04
CA PHE A 31 -6.74 -5.85 1.94
C PHE A 31 -5.95 -6.60 3.01
N ASP A 32 -6.55 -7.60 3.63
CA ASP A 32 -5.91 -8.38 4.70
C ASP A 32 -4.72 -9.17 4.16
N GLU A 33 -4.85 -9.77 2.98
CA GLU A 33 -3.74 -10.48 2.33
C GLU A 33 -2.63 -9.52 1.90
N PHE A 34 -3.00 -8.37 1.33
CA PHE A 34 -2.02 -7.36 0.93
C PHE A 34 -1.26 -6.80 2.14
N LYS A 35 -1.97 -6.52 3.24
CA LYS A 35 -1.39 -6.12 4.52
C LYS A 35 -0.45 -7.20 5.03
N ARG A 36 -0.88 -8.46 5.05
CA ARG A 36 -0.06 -9.60 5.48
C ARG A 36 1.24 -9.65 4.67
N ILE A 37 1.20 -9.56 3.35
CA ILE A 37 2.42 -9.59 2.51
C ILE A 37 3.39 -8.47 2.91
N LEU A 38 2.88 -7.24 3.03
CA LEU A 38 3.69 -6.08 3.39
C LEU A 38 4.27 -6.16 4.82
N THR A 39 3.60 -6.85 5.73
CA THR A 39 4.00 -6.92 7.14
C THR A 39 4.74 -8.20 7.53
N THR A 40 4.83 -9.20 6.65
CA THR A 40 5.35 -10.54 7.01
C THR A 40 6.53 -11.02 6.15
N TYR A 41 6.80 -10.41 5.00
CA TYR A 41 8.09 -10.59 4.30
C TYR A 41 9.20 -9.93 5.13
N PRO A 42 10.50 -10.35 5.08
CA PRO A 42 11.55 -9.72 5.90
C PRO A 42 11.48 -8.20 5.81
N LEU A 43 11.00 -7.59 6.90
CA LEU A 43 10.84 -6.14 7.04
C LEU A 43 12.18 -5.41 6.99
N PHE A 44 13.25 -6.16 7.25
CA PHE A 44 14.63 -5.72 7.21
C PHE A 44 15.25 -6.19 5.90
N LEU A 45 15.09 -5.33 4.90
CA LEU A 45 15.94 -5.31 3.71
C LEU A 45 17.40 -5.26 4.18
N GLU A 46 18.21 -6.05 3.50
CA GLU A 46 19.65 -6.23 3.63
C GLU A 46 20.41 -5.08 4.30
N TYR A 47 21.41 -5.42 5.12
CA TYR A 47 22.32 -4.44 5.69
C TYR A 47 22.82 -3.49 4.59
N PRO A 48 22.83 -2.17 4.83
CA PRO A 48 23.24 -1.22 3.83
C PRO A 48 24.66 -1.53 3.37
N ASP A 49 24.83 -1.73 2.07
CA ASP A 49 26.14 -1.92 1.47
C ASP A 49 26.89 -0.58 1.52
N SER A 50 27.96 -0.55 2.32
CA SER A 50 28.86 0.59 2.46
C SER A 50 29.54 1.04 1.16
N SER A 51 29.51 0.21 0.10
CA SER A 51 30.02 0.56 -1.23
C SER A 51 29.05 1.43 -2.03
N THR A 52 27.80 1.57 -1.58
CA THR A 52 26.75 2.34 -2.25
C THR A 52 26.44 3.66 -1.52
N PRO A 53 26.07 4.72 -2.24
CA PRO A 53 25.72 5.99 -1.62
C PRO A 53 24.38 5.89 -0.87
N PHE A 54 24.31 6.54 0.29
CA PHE A 54 23.06 6.67 1.04
C PHE A 54 22.14 7.69 0.36
N VAL A 55 20.89 7.30 0.10
CA VAL A 55 19.85 8.18 -0.42
C VAL A 55 18.96 8.64 0.73
N LEU A 56 19.02 9.93 1.06
CA LEU A 56 18.13 10.55 2.03
C LEU A 56 16.89 11.09 1.30
N THR A 57 15.71 10.62 1.69
CA THR A 57 14.42 11.13 1.24
C THR A 57 13.66 11.67 2.44
N THR A 58 13.16 12.89 2.32
CA THR A 58 12.29 13.52 3.33
C THR A 58 10.89 13.59 2.75
N ASP A 59 9.88 13.09 3.47
CA ASP A 59 8.50 13.36 3.10
C ASP A 59 8.07 14.77 3.57
N ALA A 60 7.21 15.41 2.80
CA ALA A 60 6.59 16.67 3.18
C ALA A 60 5.22 16.40 3.84
N SER A 61 5.16 15.44 4.77
CA SER A 61 4.00 15.33 5.64
C SER A 61 3.95 16.62 6.45
N GLY A 62 2.93 17.45 6.19
CA GLY A 62 2.84 18.81 6.73
C GLY A 62 2.60 18.89 8.24
N ILE A 63 3.00 17.88 9.00
CA ILE A 63 2.92 17.78 10.45
C ILE A 63 4.34 17.52 10.94
N GLY A 64 4.99 18.59 11.42
CA GLY A 64 6.26 18.53 12.12
C GLY A 64 6.07 18.34 13.62
#